data_AF-A0A1F5BLF4-F1
#
_entry.id   AF-A0A1F5BLF4-F1
#
_cell.length_a   1.000
_cell.length_b   1.000
_cell.length_c   1.000
_cell.angle_alpha   90.00
_cell.angle_beta   90.00
_cell.angle_gamma   90.00
#
_symmetry.space_group_name_H-M   'P 1'
#
loop_
_entity.id
_entity.type
_entity.pdbx_description
1 polymer ?
#
loop_
_entity_poly.entity_id
_entity_poly.type
_entity_poly.pdbx_seq_one_letter_code
_entity_poly.pdbx_strand_id
1 'polypeptide(L)' 'MKKILKAASFTFFIFGLLGWLYIAAIALVHPQTLQIQLTHLTPWLREDTFGIISFAVSFFSFFIWNLVKDNK' A
#
# COMPACT_ATOMS: atom_id res chain seq x y z
N MET A 1 -14.46 17.74 -7.21
CA MET A 1 -13.40 17.44 -6.21
C MET A 1 -13.74 16.23 -5.33
N LYS A 2 -14.83 16.21 -4.55
CA LYS A 2 -15.19 15.06 -3.68
C LYS A 2 -15.21 13.68 -4.38
N LYS A 3 -15.77 13.59 -5.60
CA LYS A 3 -15.79 12.34 -6.38
C LYS A 3 -14.39 11.82 -6.75
N ILE A 4 -13.49 12.72 -7.14
CA ILE A 4 -12.09 12.38 -7.48
C ILE A 4 -11.35 11.93 -6.21
N LEU A 5 -11.53 12.65 -5.09
CA LEU A 5 -10.93 12.27 -3.81
C LEU A 5 -11.41 10.90 -3.33
N LYS A 6 -12.70 10.60 -3.48
CA LYS A 6 -13.26 9.28 -3.17
C LYS A 6 -12.65 8.18 -4.04
N ALA A 7 -12.54 8.41 -5.34
CA ALA A 7 -11.95 7.45 -6.27
C ALA A 7 -10.47 7.22 -5.97
N ALA A 8 -9.70 8.30 -5.80
CA ALA A 8 -8.27 8.24 -5.51
C ALA A 8 -7.99 7.53 -4.18
N SER A 9 -8.69 7.89 -3.10
CA SER A 9 -8.54 7.23 -1.80
C SER A 9 -8.93 5.75 -1.84
N PHE A 10 -10.00 5.38 -2.56
CA PHE A 10 -10.33 3.97 -2.74
C PHE A 10 -9.24 3.21 -3.51
N THR A 11 -8.74 3.78 -4.61
CA THR A 11 -7.66 3.18 -5.40
C THR A 11 -6.40 2.99 -4.55
N PHE A 12 -5.92 4.04 -3.86
CA PHE A 12 -4.74 3.93 -3.02
C PHE A 12 -4.93 2.98 -1.83
N PHE A 13 -6.15 2.89 -1.29
CA PHE A 13 -6.48 1.89 -0.29
C PHE A 13 -6.27 0.47 -0.83
N ILE A 14 -6.88 0.13 -1.96
CA ILE A 14 -6.80 -1.22 -2.54
C ILE A 14 -5.37 -1.57 -2.98
N PHE A 15 -4.71 -0.69 -3.73
CA PHE A 15 -3.35 -0.96 -4.22
C PHE A 15 -2.32 -0.98 -3.09
N GLY A 16 -2.44 -0.09 -2.10
CA GLY A 16 -1.60 -0.13 -0.91
C GLY A 16 -1.82 -1.43 -0.12
N LEU A 17 -3.07 -1.87 0.04
CA LEU A 17 -3.37 -3.09 0.79
C LEU A 17 -2.81 -4.33 0.08
N LEU A 18 -2.99 -4.42 -1.25
CA LEU A 18 -2.43 -5.50 -2.06
C LEU A 18 -0.89 -5.51 -2.02
N GLY A 19 -0.25 -4.34 -2.10
CA GLY A 19 1.20 -4.21 -1.99
C GLY A 19 1.71 -4.67 -0.62
N TRP A 20 0.99 -4.32 0.45
CA TRP A 20 1.34 -4.78 1.80
C TRP A 20 1.14 -6.30 1.95
N LEU A 21 0.02 -6.85 1.46
CA LEU A 21 -0.24 -8.29 1.49
C LEU A 21 0.81 -9.09 0.71
N TYR A 22 1.28 -8.56 -0.42
CA TYR A 22 2.39 -9.13 -1.17
C TYR A 22 3.66 -9.24 -0.31
N ILE A 23 4.06 -8.16 0.37
CA ILE A 23 5.24 -8.18 1.25
C ILE A 23 5.01 -9.07 2.47
N ALA A 24 3.81 -9.11 3.03
CA ALA A 24 3.47 -10.02 4.14
C ALA A 24 3.62 -11.49 3.71
N ALA A 25 3.18 -11.83 2.49
CA ALA A 25 3.37 -13.17 1.93
C ALA A 25 4.86 -13.48 1.71
N ILE A 26 5.65 -12.52 1.22
CA ILE A 26 7.10 -12.68 1.07
C ILE A 26 7.78 -12.87 2.41
N ALA A 27 7.42 -12.08 3.42
CA ALA A 27 7.98 -12.23 4.77
C ALA A 27 7.73 -13.63 5.34
N LEU A 28 6.63 -14.29 4.94
CA LEU A 28 6.30 -15.65 5.35
C LEU A 28 7.07 -16.72 4.54
N VAL A 29 7.16 -16.56 3.21
CA VAL A 29 7.69 -17.60 2.32
C VAL A 29 9.20 -17.44 2.06
N HIS A 30 9.70 -16.21 1.96
CA HIS A 30 11.08 -15.87 1.63
C HIS A 30 11.61 -14.70 2.50
N PRO A 31 11.70 -14.83 3.83
CA PRO A 31 12.09 -13.72 4.70
C PRO A 31 13.48 -13.13 4.38
N GLN A 32 14.39 -13.93 3.80
CA GLN A 32 15.71 -13.47 3.39
C GLN A 32 15.71 -12.39 2.29
N THR A 33 14.63 -12.26 1.51
CA THR A 33 14.58 -11.27 0.41
C THR A 33 14.15 -9.88 0.87
N LEU A 34 13.61 -9.73 2.08
CA LEU A 34 13.08 -8.48 2.61
C LEU A 34 14.07 -7.29 2.57
N GLN A 35 15.37 -7.59 2.66
CA GLN A 35 16.44 -6.58 2.64
C GLN A 35 16.95 -6.27 1.22
N ILE A 36 16.46 -6.97 0.20
CA ILE A 36 16.82 -6.80 -1.19
C ILE A 36 15.93 -5.71 -1.82
N GLN A 37 16.43 -5.09 -2.88
CA GLN A 37 15.69 -4.15 -3.71
C GLN A 37 14.41 -4.78 -4.29
N LEU A 38 13.29 -4.05 -4.21
CA LEU A 38 11.99 -4.48 -4.71
C LEU A 38 11.99 -4.60 -6.24
N THR A 39 12.65 -3.66 -6.93
CA THR A 39 12.74 -3.64 -8.40
C THR A 39 14.10 -3.11 -8.86
N HIS A 40 14.47 -3.43 -10.10
CA HIS A 40 15.65 -2.85 -10.75
C HIS A 40 15.51 -1.35 -11.03
N LEU A 41 14.29 -0.81 -11.08
CA LEU A 41 14.02 0.59 -11.37
C LEU A 41 14.20 1.50 -10.15
N THR A 42 14.00 0.94 -8.95
CA THR A 42 14.12 1.65 -7.67
C THR A 42 15.06 0.88 -6.74
N PRO A 43 16.37 0.85 -7.03
CA PRO A 43 17.34 0.03 -6.27
C PRO A 43 17.48 0.46 -4.80
N TRP A 44 17.12 1.71 -4.47
CA TRP A 44 17.10 2.19 -3.08
C TRP A 44 15.90 1.67 -2.28
N LEU A 45 14.86 1.16 -2.95
CA LEU A 45 13.62 0.76 -2.31
C LEU A 45 13.65 -0.73 -2.02
N ARG A 46 13.94 -1.07 -0.75
CA ARG A 46 13.88 -2.44 -0.25
C ARG A 46 12.44 -2.95 -0.12
N GLU A 47 12.29 -4.27 -0.16
CA GLU A 47 11.00 -4.95 0.04
C GLU A 47 10.34 -4.59 1.38
N ASP A 48 11.11 -4.54 2.47
CA ASP A 48 10.61 -4.15 3.80
C ASP A 48 10.06 -2.72 3.84
N THR A 49 10.83 -1.77 3.30
CA THR A 49 10.45 -0.35 3.19
C THR A 49 9.20 -0.18 2.32
N PHE A 50 9.12 -0.90 1.19
CA PHE A 50 7.92 -0.89 0.35
C PHE A 50 6.69 -1.37 1.09
N GLY A 51 6.79 -2.48 1.84
CA GLY A 51 5.69 -2.99 2.66
C GLY A 51 5.19 -1.96 3.67
N ILE A 52 6.10 -1.27 4.37
CA ILE A 52 5.74 -0.22 5.34
C ILE A 52 4.99 0.93 4.65
N ILE A 53 5.48 1.39 3.50
CA ILE A 53 4.85 2.47 2.72
C ILE A 53 3.47 2.03 2.24
N SER A 54 3.35 0.83 1.67
CA SER A 54 2.09 0.26 1.20
C SER A 54 1.05 0.17 2.32
N PHE A 55 1.47 -0.25 3.52
CA PHE A 55 0.61 -0.26 4.69
C PHE A 55 0.13 1.15 5.04
N ALA A 56 1.05 2.10 5.21
CA ALA A 56 0.72 3.48 5.58
C ALA A 56 -0.24 4.11 4.56
N VAL A 57 0.05 3.98 3.27
CA VAL A 57 -0.80 4.47 2.18
C VAL A 57 -2.18 3.84 2.26
N SER A 58 -2.27 2.51 2.45
CA SER A 58 -3.58 1.84 2.55
C SER A 58 -4.38 2.32 3.76
N PHE A 59 -3.72 2.43 4.92
CA PHE A 59 -4.32 2.85 6.18
C PHE A 59 -4.91 4.26 6.06
N PHE A 60 -4.10 5.25 5.69
CA PHE A 60 -4.57 6.63 5.55
C PHE A 60 -5.65 6.76 4.47
N SER A 61 -5.49 6.06 3.35
CA SER A 61 -6.46 6.10 2.26
C SER A 61 -7.80 5.48 2.65
N PHE A 62 -7.79 4.44 3.48
CA PHE A 62 -9.01 3.86 4.06
C PHE A 62 -9.76 4.88 4.92
N PHE A 63 -9.06 5.59 5.82
CA PHE A 63 -9.70 6.63 6.63
C PHE A 63 -10.27 7.76 5.78
N ILE A 64 -9.50 8.27 4.81
CA ILE A 64 -9.96 9.32 3.89
C ILE A 64 -11.19 8.85 3.10
N TRP A 65 -11.14 7.63 2.55
CA TRP A 65 -12.26 7.06 1.82
C TRP A 65 -13.50 6.93 2.69
N ASN A 66 -13.36 6.47 3.94
CA ASN A 66 -14.47 6.29 4.86
C ASN A 66 -15.06 7.64 5.32
N LEU A 67 -14.26 8.70 5.44
CA LEU A 67 -14.73 10.06 5.74
C LEU A 67 -15.44 10.72 4.55
N VAL A 68 -15.06 10.37 3.32
CA VAL A 68 -15.62 10.95 2.09
C VAL A 68 -16.78 10.10 1.53
N LYS A 69 -16.94 8.85 1.95
CA LYS A 69 -18.12 8.06 1.58
C LYS A 69 -19.34 8.71 2.22
N ASP A 70 -20.26 9.19 1.39
CA ASP A 70 -21.56 9.62 1.90
C ASP A 70 -22.21 8.42 2.61
N ASN A 71 -22.56 8.62 3.88
CA ASN A 71 -23.49 7.76 4.59
C ASN A 71 -24.84 7.95 3.89
N LYS A 72 -25.24 6.97 3.08
CA LYS A 72 -26.63 6.83 2.65
C LYS A 72 -27.46 6.36 3.83
#